data_AF-A0A3D4X572-F1
#
_entry.id   AF-A0A3D4X572-F1
#
_cell.length_a   1.000
_cell.length_b   1.000
_cell.length_c   1.000
_cell.angle_alpha   90.00
_cell.angle_beta   90.00
_cell.angle_gamma   90.00
#
_symmetry.space_group_name_H-M   'P 1'
#
loop_
_entity.id
_entity.type
_entity.pdbx_description
1 polymer ?
#
loop_
_entity_poly.entity_id
_entity_poly.type
_entity_poly.pdbx_seq_one_letter_code
_entity_poly.pdbx_strand_id
1 'polypeptide(L)'
;MIYRPMYADKIMAYADTPFVKILTGVRRCGKSTMLKMIMEKLKKERHVPADRIISCRFDSMEYEDMTAKQIYTQLKEQLSPGGKTYLFLDEVQEIKEWENVVNSLASDFDVDLYI
;
A
#
# COMPACT_ATOMS: atom_id res chain seq x y z
N MET A 1 13.50 -14.77 -6.92
CA MET A 1 12.87 -13.48 -7.32
C MET A 1 13.87 -12.77 -8.22
N ILE A 2 13.52 -12.47 -9.47
CA ILE A 2 14.43 -11.70 -10.35
C ILE A 2 14.29 -10.23 -9.95
N TYR A 3 15.33 -9.66 -9.34
CA TYR A 3 15.35 -8.27 -8.90
C TYR A 3 15.32 -7.35 -10.13
N ARG A 4 14.35 -6.43 -10.17
CA ARG A 4 14.18 -5.46 -11.25
C ARG A 4 14.40 -4.03 -10.71
N PRO A 5 15.66 -3.63 -10.48
CA PRO A 5 15.99 -2.39 -9.77
C PRO A 5 15.35 -1.16 -10.43
N MET A 6 15.43 -1.07 -11.77
CA MET A 6 14.99 0.11 -12.52
C MET A 6 13.53 0.54 -12.26
N TYR A 7 12.61 -0.42 -12.05
CA TYR A 7 11.20 -0.08 -11.81
C TYR A 7 10.95 0.29 -10.35
N ALA A 8 11.61 -0.40 -9.41
CA ALA A 8 11.47 -0.10 -7.99
C ALA A 8 12.10 1.27 -7.66
N ASP A 9 13.24 1.60 -8.27
CA ASP A 9 13.91 2.90 -8.12
C ASP A 9 13.04 4.06 -8.60
N LYS A 10 12.36 3.89 -9.74
CA LYS A 10 11.42 4.90 -10.26
C LYS A 10 10.28 5.17 -9.30
N ILE A 11 9.75 4.14 -8.63
CA ILE A 11 8.66 4.31 -7.67
C ILE A 11 9.17 4.88 -6.35
N MET A 12 10.36 4.44 -5.91
CA MET A 12 11.02 4.98 -4.71
C MET A 12 11.36 6.47 -4.83
N ALA A 13 11.56 7.00 -6.04
CA ALA A 13 11.73 8.44 -6.26
C ALA A 13 10.49 9.27 -5.87
N TYR A 14 9.32 8.63 -5.78
CA TYR A 14 8.07 9.22 -5.33
C TYR A 14 7.68 8.80 -3.91
N ALA A 15 8.51 8.03 -3.20
CA ALA A 15 8.27 7.78 -1.78
C ALA A 15 8.17 9.11 -1.00
N ASP A 16 7.32 9.14 0.01
CA ASP A 16 7.03 10.28 0.88
C ASP A 16 6.31 11.46 0.20
N THR A 17 5.85 11.30 -1.05
CA THR A 17 5.00 12.31 -1.72
C THR A 17 3.52 12.16 -1.32
N PRO A 18 2.72 13.25 -1.36
CA PRO A 18 1.33 13.24 -0.88
C PRO A 18 0.32 12.55 -1.80
N PHE A 19 0.72 12.16 -3.01
CA PHE A 19 -0.18 11.50 -3.97
C PHE A 19 -0.08 9.97 -3.88
N VAL A 20 -1.20 9.32 -4.21
CA VAL A 20 -1.34 7.85 -4.27
C VAL A 20 -0.56 7.30 -5.47
N LYS A 21 0.26 6.27 -5.25
CA LYS A 21 1.05 5.61 -6.29
C LYS A 21 0.26 4.41 -6.79
N ILE A 22 -0.29 4.53 -7.99
CA ILE A 22 -1.06 3.45 -8.61
C ILE A 22 -0.18 2.68 -9.61
N LEU A 23 0.04 1.40 -9.34
CA LEU A 23 0.71 0.45 -10.21
C LEU A 23 -0.34 -0.25 -11.07
N THR A 24 -0.50 0.18 -12.31
CA THR A 24 -1.41 -0.46 -13.27
C THR A 24 -0.68 -1.50 -14.13
N GLY A 25 -1.42 -2.49 -14.62
CA GLY A 25 -0.90 -3.50 -15.54
C GLY A 25 -1.75 -4.75 -15.60
N VAL A 26 -1.57 -5.54 -16.67
CA VAL A 26 -2.33 -6.78 -16.90
C VAL A 26 -2.13 -7.80 -15.76
N ARG A 27 -3.10 -8.70 -15.59
CA ARG A 27 -3.01 -9.78 -14.59
C ARG A 27 -1.73 -10.61 -14.83
N ARG A 28 -1.06 -11.00 -13.74
CA ARG A 28 0.21 -11.77 -13.74
C ARG A 28 1.44 -11.03 -14.31
N CYS A 29 1.42 -9.70 -14.46
CA CYS A 29 2.62 -8.95 -14.87
C CYS A 29 3.64 -8.70 -13.74
N GLY A 30 3.32 -9.07 -12.49
CA GLY A 30 4.23 -8.97 -11.36
C GLY A 30 4.07 -7.73 -10.47
N LYS A 31 2.90 -7.07 -10.45
CA LYS A 31 2.62 -5.90 -9.59
C LYS A 31 2.86 -6.18 -8.10
N SER A 32 2.31 -7.26 -7.57
CA SER A 32 2.54 -7.64 -6.16
C SER A 32 4.02 -7.91 -5.86
N THR A 33 4.78 -8.37 -6.86
CA THR A 33 6.24 -8.52 -6.73
C THR A 33 6.94 -7.16 -6.66
N MET A 34 6.47 -6.17 -7.43
CA MET A 34 6.96 -4.79 -7.37
C MET A 34 6.67 -4.14 -6.01
N LEU A 35 5.44 -4.28 -5.49
CA LEU A 35 5.08 -3.79 -4.15
C LEU A 35 5.98 -4.40 -3.06
N LYS A 36 6.23 -5.72 -3.13
CA LYS A 36 7.17 -6.39 -2.23
C LYS A 36 8.60 -5.84 -2.32
N MET A 37 9.07 -5.52 -3.52
CA MET A 37 10.39 -4.90 -3.69
C MET A 37 10.46 -3.51 -3.05
N ILE A 38 9.41 -2.69 -3.20
CA ILE A 38 9.34 -1.36 -2.58
C ILE A 38 9.36 -1.49 -1.05
N MET A 39 8.55 -2.39 -0.49
CA MET A 39 8.55 -2.66 0.95
C MET A 39 9.95 -3.05 1.46
N GLU A 40 10.66 -3.92 0.75
CA GLU A 40 12.03 -4.31 1.12
C GLU A 40 13.02 -3.15 1.06
N LYS A 41 12.87 -2.22 0.11
CA LYS A 41 13.72 -1.02 0.01
C LYS A 41 13.43 -0.02 1.11
N LEU A 42 12.15 0.19 1.46
CA LEU A 42 11.77 1.00 2.62
C LEU A 42 12.41 0.46 3.91
N LYS A 43 12.38 -0.86 4.11
CA LYS A 43 13.02 -1.50 5.27
C LYS A 43 14.54 -1.38 5.26
N LYS A 44 15.20 -1.66 4.14
CA LYS A 44 16.67 -1.78 4.07
C LYS A 44 17.39 -0.46 3.86
N GLU A 45 16.84 0.42 3.04
CA GLU A 45 17.51 1.67 2.65
C GLU A 45 17.04 2.84 3.52
N ARG A 46 15.73 2.89 3.81
CA ARG A 46 15.12 3.96 4.64
C ARG A 46 14.97 3.59 6.11
N HIS A 47 15.32 2.35 6.49
CA HIS A 47 15.23 1.85 7.87
C HIS A 47 13.83 2.03 8.48
N VAL A 48 12.79 1.93 7.64
CA VAL A 48 11.40 2.05 8.09
C VAL A 48 11.06 0.82 8.96
N PRO A 49 10.59 1.03 10.19
CA PRO A 49 10.13 -0.04 11.07
C PRO A 49 9.00 -0.87 10.43
N ALA A 50 9.00 -2.18 10.69
CA ALA A 50 8.04 -3.09 10.07
C ALA A 50 6.58 -2.82 10.47
N ASP A 51 6.36 -2.29 11.67
CA ASP A 51 5.06 -1.84 12.19
C ASP A 51 4.52 -0.59 11.50
N ARG A 52 5.34 0.12 10.71
CA ARG A 52 4.90 1.24 9.87
C ARG A 52 4.66 0.84 8.42
N ILE A 53 4.75 -0.45 8.10
CA ILE A 53 4.50 -0.97 6.74
C ILE A 53 3.34 -1.95 6.81
N ILE A 54 2.18 -1.52 6.32
CA ILE A 54 0.97 -2.33 6.28
C ILE A 54 0.77 -2.79 4.85
N SER A 55 0.53 -4.10 4.67
CA SER A 55 0.22 -4.68 3.37
C SER A 55 -1.06 -5.49 3.45
N CYS A 56 -2.02 -5.12 2.63
CA CYS A 56 -3.31 -5.80 2.49
C CYS A 56 -3.44 -6.33 1.08
N ARG A 57 -3.97 -7.55 0.93
CA ARG A 57 -4.34 -8.11 -0.37
C ARG A 57 -5.80 -8.50 -0.29
N PHE A 58 -6.65 -7.73 -0.97
CA PHE A 58 -8.09 -7.79 -0.75
C PHE A 58 -8.80 -8.96 -1.45
N ASP A 59 -8.09 -9.72 -2.30
CA ASP A 59 -8.57 -10.99 -2.84
C ASP A 59 -8.43 -12.18 -1.86
N SER A 60 -7.91 -11.95 -0.66
CA SER A 60 -7.77 -12.97 0.38
C SER A 60 -9.07 -13.15 1.16
N MET A 61 -9.31 -14.37 1.65
CA MET A 61 -10.47 -14.73 2.48
C MET A 61 -10.62 -13.86 3.75
N GLU A 62 -9.55 -13.22 4.23
CA GLU A 62 -9.62 -12.29 5.37
C GLU A 62 -10.55 -11.09 5.10
N TYR A 63 -10.68 -10.70 3.83
CA TYR A 63 -11.41 -9.51 3.40
C TYR A 63 -12.74 -9.84 2.71
N GLU A 64 -13.10 -11.12 2.67
CA GLU A 64 -14.36 -11.58 2.08
C GLU A 64 -15.54 -10.89 2.78
N ASP A 65 -16.46 -10.33 1.99
CA ASP A 65 -17.63 -9.56 2.43
C ASP A 65 -17.35 -8.32 3.30
N MET A 66 -16.09 -7.89 3.42
CA MET A 66 -15.78 -6.65 4.14
C MET A 66 -16.21 -5.42 3.35
N THR A 67 -16.91 -4.52 4.04
CA THR A 67 -17.29 -3.22 3.49
C THR A 67 -16.12 -2.23 3.54
N ALA A 68 -16.13 -1.23 2.64
CA ALA A 68 -15.19 -0.12 2.65
C ALA A 68 -15.02 0.52 4.04
N LYS A 69 -16.12 0.66 4.81
CA LYS A 69 -16.08 1.21 6.16
C LYS A 69 -15.32 0.32 7.16
N GLN A 70 -15.49 -1.00 7.07
CA GLN A 70 -14.76 -1.96 7.91
C GLN A 70 -13.28 -1.95 7.56
N ILE A 71 -12.94 -1.94 6.26
CA ILE A 71 -11.55 -1.81 5.79
C ILE A 71 -10.92 -0.51 6.28
N TYR A 72 -11.60 0.62 6.14
CA TYR A 72 -11.13 1.91 6.65
C TYR A 72 -10.85 1.85 8.17
N THR A 73 -11.76 1.25 8.93
CA THR A 73 -11.62 1.14 10.39
C THR A 73 -10.41 0.27 10.76
N GLN A 74 -10.27 -0.89 10.11
CA GLN A 74 -9.13 -1.79 10.33
C GLN A 74 -7.78 -1.16 9.95
N LEU A 75 -7.72 -0.43 8.82
CA LEU A 75 -6.50 0.26 8.40
C LEU A 75 -6.15 1.39 9.36
N LYS A 76 -7.16 2.17 9.78
CA LYS A 76 -7.00 3.28 10.74
C LYS A 76 -6.41 2.82 12.07
N GLU A 77 -6.87 1.67 12.59
CA GLU A 77 -6.38 1.12 13.86
C GLU A 77 -4.93 0.65 13.81
N GLN A 78 -4.41 0.33 12.62
CA GLN A 78 -3.03 -0.08 12.41
C GLN A 78 -2.08 1.09 12.13
N LEU A 79 -2.61 2.30 11.88
CA LEU A 79 -1.77 3.46 11.59
C LEU A 79 -0.86 3.79 12.78
N SER A 80 0.39 4.12 12.47
CA SER A 80 1.35 4.50 13.50
C SER A 80 0.95 5.83 14.13
N PRO A 81 0.90 5.94 15.48
CA PRO A 81 0.62 7.21 16.16
C PRO A 81 1.78 8.22 16.02
N GLY A 82 2.94 7.79 15.52
CA GLY A 82 4.13 8.63 15.37
C GLY A 82 4.78 8.43 14.02
N GLY A 83 4.63 9.42 13.14
CA GLY A 83 5.23 9.46 11.81
C GLY A 83 4.46 8.68 10.74
N LYS A 84 5.01 8.71 9.53
CA LYS A 84 4.37 8.20 8.31
C LYS A 84 4.18 6.68 8.32
N THR A 85 2.99 6.24 7.92
CA THR A 85 2.67 4.82 7.69
C THR A 85 2.59 4.52 6.20
N TYR A 86 3.28 3.48 5.75
CA TYR A 86 3.31 3.06 4.34
C TYR A 86 2.28 1.95 4.12
N LEU A 87 1.29 2.21 3.28
CA LEU A 87 0.15 1.35 2.98
C LEU A 87 0.32 0.74 1.58
N PHE A 88 0.33 -0.59 1.52
CA PHE A 88 0.41 -1.38 0.28
C PHE A 88 -0.90 -2.15 0.09
N LEU A 89 -1.77 -1.65 -0.78
CA LEU A 89 -3.13 -2.09 -0.97
C LEU A 89 -3.27 -2.81 -2.32
N ASP A 90 -3.19 -4.13 -2.31
CA ASP A 90 -3.24 -4.96 -3.52
C ASP A 90 -4.66 -5.46 -3.78
N GLU A 91 -5.03 -5.57 -5.06
CA GLU A 91 -6.37 -5.99 -5.53
C GLU A 91 -7.54 -5.15 -4.95
N VAL A 92 -7.36 -3.82 -4.80
CA VAL A 92 -8.38 -2.89 -4.23
C VAL A 92 -9.75 -2.95 -4.91
N GLN A 93 -9.83 -3.36 -6.17
CA GLN A 93 -11.08 -3.47 -6.90
C GLN A 93 -12.03 -4.55 -6.35
N GLU A 94 -11.53 -5.47 -5.51
CA GLU A 94 -12.37 -6.44 -4.79
C GLU A 94 -13.26 -5.76 -3.74
N ILE A 95 -12.90 -4.54 -3.31
CA ILE A 95 -13.69 -3.75 -2.37
C ILE A 95 -14.54 -2.74 -3.14
N LYS A 96 -15.85 -2.79 -2.94
CA LYS A 96 -16.76 -1.76 -3.44
C LYS A 96 -16.49 -0.42 -2.74
N GLU A 97 -16.37 0.67 -3.51
CA GLU A 97 -16.09 2.03 -3.00
C GLU A 97 -14.74 2.17 -2.30
N TRP A 98 -13.74 1.38 -2.71
CA TRP A 98 -12.38 1.45 -2.18
C TRP A 98 -11.76 2.86 -2.31
N GLU A 99 -12.16 3.63 -3.33
CA GLU A 99 -11.67 4.98 -3.58
C GLU A 99 -11.95 5.90 -2.38
N ASN A 100 -13.12 5.75 -1.75
CA ASN A 100 -13.49 6.53 -0.57
C ASN A 100 -12.56 6.24 0.61
N VAL A 101 -12.15 4.98 0.78
CA VAL A 101 -11.20 4.57 1.83
C VAL A 101 -9.85 5.22 1.60
N VAL A 102 -9.33 5.09 0.38
CA VAL A 102 -8.02 5.63 -0.01
C VAL A 102 -7.99 7.14 0.11
N ASN A 103 -9.01 7.82 -0.39
CA ASN A 103 -9.10 9.28 -0.32
C ASN A 103 -9.15 9.77 1.12
N SER A 104 -9.96 9.13 1.98
CA SER A 104 -10.05 9.49 3.40
C SER A 104 -8.73 9.24 4.13
N LEU A 105 -8.04 8.13 3.83
CA LEU A 105 -6.73 7.83 4.43
C LEU A 105 -5.68 8.87 4.02
N ALA A 106 -5.65 9.23 2.74
CA ALA A 106 -4.70 10.21 2.19
C ALA A 106 -4.95 11.63 2.71
N SER A 107 -6.21 12.01 2.98
CA SER A 107 -6.55 13.35 3.48
C SER A 107 -6.35 13.51 4.98
N ASP A 108 -6.65 12.46 5.75
CA ASP A 108 -6.81 12.59 7.20
C ASP A 108 -5.56 12.18 7.99
N PHE A 109 -4.62 11.46 7.38
CA PHE A 109 -3.48 10.85 8.08
C PHE A 109 -2.15 11.04 7.35
N ASP A 110 -1.05 10.94 8.10
CA ASP A 110 0.30 10.92 7.53
C ASP A 110 0.60 9.51 6.99
N VAL A 111 0.19 9.27 5.74
CA VAL A 111 0.36 7.99 5.05
C VAL A 111 1.11 8.15 3.74
N ASP A 112 1.66 7.04 3.25
CA ASP A 112 2.09 6.88 1.86
C ASP A 112 1.38 5.67 1.25
N LEU A 113 0.65 5.87 0.16
CA LEU A 113 -0.26 4.88 -0.40
C LEU A 113 0.27 4.32 -1.71
N TYR A 114 0.38 3.00 -1.78
CA TYR A 114 0.73 2.23 -2.96
C TYR A 114 -0.40 1.25 -3.26
N ILE A 115 -0.95 1.34 -4.48
CA ILE A 115 -2.08 0.53 -4.96
C ILE A 115 -1.64 -0.21 -6.21
#